data_AF-A0A959JWU7-F1
#
_entry.id   AF-A0A959JWU7-F1
#
_cell.length_a   1.000
_cell.length_b   1.000
_cell.length_c   1.000
_cell.angle_alpha   90.00
_cell.angle_beta   90.00
_cell.angle_gamma   90.00
#
_symmetry.space_group_name_H-M   'P 1'
#
loop_
_entity.id
_entity.type
_entity.pdbx_description
1 polymer ?
#
loop_
_entity_poly.entity_id
_entity_poly.type
_entity_poly.pdbx_seq_one_letter_code
_entity_poly.pdbx_strand_id
1 'polypeptide(L)'
;MSTNRSESIVKFSGNLCFLRQHRRISQLELACDLGIKVQKVIDFEGGRKEPDHQLLLKIGRYFQVGLNLFLEVDLARVSHRINGLIPYHKYDLFLTATQNAECALRRLEQQLSHFEVPANGIERLNIESDFFRLTKVLKLFIDTNWNFIKKIKEYYGSPQEV
;
A
#
# COMPACT_ATOMS: atom_id res chain seq x y z
N MET A 1 6.62 28.36 -25.95
CA MET A 1 6.71 27.20 -25.04
C MET A 1 5.55 27.28 -24.04
N SER A 2 4.36 26.83 -24.43
CA SER A 2 3.13 26.99 -23.59
C SER A 2 2.31 25.69 -23.46
N THR A 3 2.88 24.53 -23.77
CA THR A 3 2.16 23.26 -23.94
C THR A 3 1.98 22.42 -22.67
N ASN A 4 2.63 22.77 -21.55
CA ASN A 4 2.72 21.84 -20.40
C ASN A 4 1.47 21.78 -19.51
N ARG A 5 0.72 22.89 -19.37
CA ARG A 5 -0.39 22.97 -18.39
C ARG A 5 -1.68 22.32 -18.88
N SER A 6 -1.95 22.35 -20.17
CA SER A 6 -3.11 21.68 -20.77
C SER A 6 -2.95 20.16 -20.72
N GLU A 7 -1.71 19.68 -20.88
CA GLU A 7 -1.42 18.25 -20.90
C GLU A 7 -1.55 17.64 -19.50
N SER A 8 -1.05 18.30 -18.45
CA SER A 8 -1.20 17.84 -17.06
C SER A 8 -2.67 17.72 -16.62
N ILE A 9 -3.53 18.67 -17.02
CA ILE A 9 -4.97 18.63 -16.73
C ILE A 9 -5.64 17.43 -17.40
N VAL A 10 -5.28 17.15 -18.66
CA VAL A 10 -5.82 15.99 -19.40
C VAL A 10 -5.36 14.68 -18.76
N LYS A 11 -4.10 14.58 -18.32
CA LYS A 11 -3.59 13.40 -17.61
C LYS A 11 -4.28 13.21 -16.27
N PHE A 12 -4.32 14.25 -15.45
CA PHE A 12 -4.95 14.22 -14.13
C PHE A 12 -6.42 13.79 -14.20
N SER A 13 -7.20 14.40 -15.08
CA SER A 13 -8.64 14.13 -15.22
C SER A 13 -8.91 12.68 -15.62
N GLY A 14 -8.18 12.17 -16.62
CA GLY A 14 -8.26 10.78 -17.05
C GLY A 14 -7.84 9.80 -15.95
N ASN A 15 -6.74 10.10 -15.25
CA ASN A 15 -6.22 9.28 -14.16
C ASN A 15 -7.17 9.21 -12.97
N LEU A 16 -7.78 10.32 -12.59
CA LEU A 16 -8.76 10.37 -11.50
C LEU A 16 -9.97 9.49 -11.80
N CYS A 17 -10.53 9.63 -13.01
CA CYS A 17 -11.65 8.82 -13.46
C CYS A 17 -11.29 7.33 -13.49
N PHE A 18 -10.13 6.99 -14.04
CA PHE A 18 -9.63 5.62 -14.10
C PHE A 18 -9.47 5.00 -12.70
N LEU A 19 -8.79 5.67 -11.77
CA LEU A 19 -8.58 5.13 -10.42
C LEU A 19 -9.88 4.98 -9.65
N ARG A 20 -10.82 5.92 -9.81
CA ARG A 20 -12.15 5.84 -9.20
C ARG A 20 -12.92 4.61 -9.70
N GLN A 21 -12.99 4.43 -11.02
CA GLN A 21 -13.66 3.27 -11.63
C GLN A 21 -12.98 1.96 -11.24
N HIS A 22 -11.64 1.95 -11.15
CA HIS A 22 -10.89 0.80 -10.69
C HIS A 22 -11.25 0.41 -9.25
N ARG A 23 -11.51 1.37 -8.36
CA ARG A 23 -12.01 1.12 -7.00
C ARG A 23 -13.51 0.81 -6.93
N ARG A 24 -14.23 0.89 -8.06
CA ARG A 24 -15.68 0.66 -8.18
C ARG A 24 -16.52 1.57 -7.28
N ILE A 25 -16.07 2.81 -7.09
CA ILE A 25 -16.81 3.83 -6.34
C ILE A 25 -17.42 4.88 -7.28
N SER A 26 -18.53 5.46 -6.87
CA SER A 26 -19.22 6.56 -7.55
C SER A 26 -18.52 7.91 -7.33
N GLN A 27 -18.87 8.91 -8.15
CA GLN A 27 -18.38 10.28 -7.96
C GLN A 27 -18.85 10.88 -6.63
N LEU A 28 -20.04 10.49 -6.16
CA LEU A 28 -20.58 10.89 -4.86
C LEU A 28 -19.74 10.34 -3.73
N GLU A 29 -19.46 9.03 -3.73
CA GLU A 29 -18.63 8.37 -2.72
C GLU A 29 -17.22 8.97 -2.67
N LEU A 30 -16.59 9.17 -3.83
CA LEU A 30 -15.27 9.82 -3.90
C LEU A 30 -15.30 11.24 -3.30
N ALA A 31 -16.36 12.00 -3.57
CA ALA A 31 -16.51 13.34 -3.02
C ALA A 31 -16.69 13.33 -1.50
N CYS A 32 -17.50 12.40 -0.99
CA CYS A 32 -17.69 12.18 0.44
C CYS A 32 -16.37 11.82 1.13
N ASP A 33 -15.62 10.85 0.58
CA ASP A 33 -14.34 10.41 1.13
C ASP A 33 -13.29 11.53 1.14
N LEU A 34 -13.28 12.36 0.10
CA LEU A 34 -12.38 13.52 0.00
C LEU A 34 -12.90 14.74 0.76
N GLY A 35 -14.12 14.72 1.31
CA GLY A 35 -14.74 15.86 1.99
C GLY A 35 -14.91 17.08 1.07
N ILE A 36 -15.24 16.85 -0.21
CA ILE A 36 -15.46 17.90 -1.21
C ILE A 36 -16.86 17.80 -1.82
N LYS A 37 -17.30 18.85 -2.52
CA LYS A 37 -18.56 18.81 -3.28
C LYS A 37 -18.42 17.89 -4.49
N VAL A 38 -19.46 17.09 -4.77
CA VAL A 38 -19.53 16.19 -5.95
C VAL A 38 -19.23 16.93 -7.25
N GLN A 39 -19.73 18.17 -7.39
CA GLN A 39 -19.47 19.00 -8.56
C GLN A 39 -17.98 19.19 -8.84
N LYS A 40 -17.12 19.30 -7.80
CA LYS A 40 -15.67 19.38 -7.98
C LYS A 40 -15.12 18.12 -8.64
N VAL A 41 -15.56 16.93 -8.20
CA VAL A 41 -15.14 15.65 -8.81
C VAL A 41 -15.57 15.59 -10.27
N ILE A 42 -16.80 16.01 -10.58
CA ILE A 42 -17.33 16.06 -11.96
C ILE A 42 -16.51 17.02 -12.84
N ASP A 43 -16.09 18.17 -12.30
CA ASP A 43 -15.25 19.14 -13.01
C ASP A 43 -13.81 18.67 -13.20
N PHE A 44 -13.27 17.96 -12.22
CA PHE A 44 -11.94 17.34 -12.27
C PHE A 44 -11.89 16.22 -13.32
N GLU A 45 -12.81 15.26 -13.25
CA GLU A 45 -12.88 14.16 -14.23
C GLU A 45 -13.22 14.67 -15.63
N GLY A 46 -13.97 15.77 -15.73
CA GLY A 46 -14.27 16.43 -17.00
C GLY A 46 -13.14 17.30 -17.55
N GLY A 47 -11.99 17.40 -16.87
CA GLY A 47 -10.86 18.23 -17.30
C GLY A 47 -11.14 19.73 -17.33
N ARG A 48 -12.21 20.19 -16.68
CA ARG A 48 -12.61 21.60 -16.66
C ARG A 48 -11.84 22.40 -15.61
N LYS A 49 -11.34 21.72 -14.58
CA LYS A 49 -10.64 22.36 -13.47
C LYS A 49 -9.54 21.45 -12.91
N GLU A 50 -8.48 22.08 -12.44
CA GLU A 50 -7.41 21.41 -11.70
C GLU A 50 -7.64 21.56 -10.19
N PRO A 51 -7.39 20.53 -9.37
CA PRO A 51 -7.40 20.68 -7.93
C PRO A 51 -6.28 21.62 -7.47
N ASP A 52 -6.49 22.29 -6.34
CA ASP A 52 -5.40 22.95 -5.66
C ASP A 52 -4.36 21.92 -5.15
N HIS A 53 -3.16 22.41 -4.82
CA HIS A 53 -2.05 21.53 -4.41
C HIS A 53 -2.38 20.68 -3.18
N GLN A 54 -3.12 21.22 -2.21
CA GLN A 54 -3.50 20.48 -0.99
C GLN A 54 -4.48 19.35 -1.29
N LEU A 55 -5.47 19.61 -2.13
CA LEU A 55 -6.45 18.64 -2.57
C LEU A 55 -5.80 17.59 -3.48
N LEU A 56 -4.86 17.99 -4.33
CA LEU A 56 -4.09 17.07 -5.15
C LEU A 56 -3.27 16.10 -4.28
N LEU A 57 -2.61 16.59 -3.23
CA LEU A 57 -1.95 15.73 -2.23
C LEU A 57 -2.94 14.80 -1.52
N LYS A 58 -4.12 15.31 -1.15
CA LYS A 58 -5.17 14.50 -0.52
C LYS A 58 -5.65 13.37 -1.44
N ILE A 59 -5.86 13.67 -2.72
CA ILE A 59 -6.23 12.69 -3.75
C ILE A 59 -5.10 11.67 -3.92
N GLY A 60 -3.85 12.11 -4.04
CA GLY A 60 -2.69 11.25 -4.13
C GLY A 60 -2.58 10.28 -2.96
N ARG A 61 -2.81 10.76 -1.73
CA ARG A 61 -2.85 9.92 -0.51
C ARG A 61 -4.04 8.97 -0.51
N TYR A 62 -5.23 9.43 -0.91
CA TYR A 62 -6.43 8.59 -0.97
C TYR A 62 -6.26 7.41 -1.91
N PHE A 63 -5.69 7.64 -3.09
CA PHE A 63 -5.40 6.60 -4.08
C PHE A 63 -4.05 5.91 -3.88
N GLN A 64 -3.20 6.43 -3.00
CA GLN A 64 -1.83 5.99 -2.74
C GLN A 64 -0.96 6.00 -4.02
N VAL A 65 -1.05 7.10 -4.75
CA VAL A 65 -0.29 7.35 -5.99
C VAL A 65 0.52 8.64 -5.83
N GLY A 66 1.79 8.60 -6.25
CA GLY A 66 2.66 9.77 -6.25
C GLY A 66 2.18 10.85 -7.25
N LEU A 67 2.42 12.12 -6.94
CA LEU A 67 1.94 13.25 -7.75
C LEU A 67 2.45 13.21 -9.19
N ASN A 68 3.72 12.90 -9.40
CA ASN A 68 4.34 12.88 -10.74
C ASN A 68 3.67 11.83 -11.64
N LEU A 69 3.42 10.63 -11.10
CA LEU A 69 2.65 9.59 -11.78
C LEU A 69 1.24 10.05 -12.14
N PHE A 70 0.62 10.86 -11.28
CA PHE A 70 -0.74 11.33 -11.46
C PHE A 70 -0.88 12.44 -12.50
N LEU A 71 0.18 13.23 -12.71
CA LEU A 71 0.17 14.40 -13.60
C LEU A 71 0.87 14.16 -14.95
N GLU A 72 1.84 13.26 -15.02
CA GLU A 72 2.70 13.09 -16.20
C GLU A 72 2.41 11.80 -16.98
N VAL A 73 1.88 10.78 -16.29
CA VAL A 73 1.68 9.44 -16.87
C VAL A 73 0.20 9.20 -17.13
N ASP A 74 -0.13 8.59 -18.26
CA ASP A 74 -1.49 8.13 -18.55
C ASP A 74 -1.71 6.74 -17.96
N LEU A 75 -2.25 6.68 -16.74
CA LEU A 75 -2.39 5.45 -15.98
C LEU A 75 -3.31 4.43 -16.68
N ALA A 76 -4.33 4.89 -17.40
CA ALA A 76 -5.19 4.00 -18.17
C ALA A 76 -4.41 3.31 -19.29
N ARG A 77 -3.55 4.05 -20.00
CA ARG A 77 -2.68 3.49 -21.03
C ARG A 77 -1.58 2.60 -20.48
N VAL A 78 -1.01 2.89 -19.32
CA VAL A 78 0.02 2.00 -18.77
C VAL A 78 -0.54 0.86 -17.92
N SER A 79 -1.81 0.88 -17.54
CA SER A 79 -2.43 -0.17 -16.70
C SER A 79 -2.25 -1.59 -17.23
N HIS A 80 -2.28 -1.80 -18.55
CA HIS A 80 -2.07 -3.12 -19.17
C HIS A 80 -0.58 -3.55 -19.20
N ARG A 81 0.36 -2.61 -19.14
CA ARG A 81 1.81 -2.85 -19.00
C ARG A 81 2.24 -2.87 -17.52
N ILE A 82 1.41 -2.28 -16.66
CA ILE A 82 1.59 -2.12 -15.22
C ILE A 82 0.36 -2.71 -14.54
N ASN A 83 0.23 -4.05 -14.58
CA ASN A 83 -0.79 -4.83 -13.86
C ASN A 83 -0.64 -4.73 -12.32
N GLY A 84 -0.31 -3.56 -11.79
CA GLY A 84 0.70 -3.44 -10.76
C GLY A 84 0.96 -2.05 -10.17
N LEU A 85 0.08 -1.08 -10.38
CA LEU A 85 0.13 0.19 -9.62
C LEU A 85 -0.53 0.08 -8.23
N ILE A 86 -1.12 -1.08 -7.92
CA ILE A 86 -1.77 -1.39 -6.63
C ILE A 86 -0.83 -2.09 -5.62
N PRO A 87 0.17 -2.91 -6.04
CA PRO A 87 1.14 -3.51 -5.12
C PRO A 87 2.11 -2.53 -4.45
N TYR A 88 2.43 -1.37 -5.02
CA TYR A 88 3.46 -0.50 -4.42
C TYR A 88 3.01 0.11 -3.09
N HIS A 89 1.74 0.50 -2.95
CA HIS A 89 1.22 0.91 -1.63
C HIS A 89 1.20 -0.25 -0.62
N LYS A 90 1.02 -1.48 -1.14
CA LYS A 90 1.03 -2.68 -0.31
C LYS A 90 2.45 -3.04 0.06
N TYR A 91 3.46 -2.69 -0.73
CA TYR A 91 4.87 -2.93 -0.44
C TYR A 91 5.25 -2.34 0.91
N ASP A 92 4.96 -1.06 1.15
CA ASP A 92 5.28 -0.41 2.43
C ASP A 92 4.50 -1.01 3.60
N LEU A 93 3.24 -1.38 3.38
CA LEU A 93 2.41 -2.06 4.38
C LEU A 93 2.98 -3.45 4.73
N PHE A 94 3.30 -4.26 3.72
CA PHE A 94 3.89 -5.59 3.90
C PHE A 94 5.29 -5.49 4.50
N LEU A 95 6.12 -4.53 4.08
CA LEU A 95 7.45 -4.31 4.62
C LEU A 95 7.39 -3.93 6.09
N THR A 96 6.58 -2.93 6.45
CA THR A 96 6.39 -2.48 7.84
C THR A 96 5.83 -3.62 8.71
N ALA A 97 4.79 -4.32 8.23
CA ALA A 97 4.21 -5.44 8.96
C ALA A 97 5.22 -6.60 9.16
N THR A 98 6.04 -6.88 8.15
CA THR A 98 7.06 -7.94 8.20
C THR A 98 8.17 -7.58 9.19
N GLN A 99 8.69 -6.35 9.14
CA GLN A 99 9.70 -5.86 10.09
C GLN A 99 9.17 -5.85 11.54
N ASN A 100 7.91 -5.46 11.75
CA ASN A 100 7.29 -5.52 13.07
C ASN A 100 7.14 -6.96 13.57
N ALA A 101 6.75 -7.89 12.70
CA ALA A 101 6.64 -9.31 13.03
C ALA A 101 8.01 -9.92 13.40
N GLU A 102 9.08 -9.55 12.68
CA GLU A 102 10.45 -9.96 13.03
C GLU A 102 10.89 -9.43 14.40
N CYS A 103 10.63 -8.15 14.67
CA CYS A 103 10.90 -7.56 15.98
C CYS A 103 10.14 -8.28 17.11
N ALA A 104 8.87 -8.62 16.88
CA ALA A 104 8.07 -9.37 17.85
C ALA A 104 8.62 -10.79 18.06
N LEU A 105 8.99 -11.48 16.99
CA LEU A 105 9.59 -12.81 17.06
C LEU A 105 10.90 -12.81 17.85
N ARG A 106 11.80 -11.85 17.59
CA ARG A 106 13.06 -11.72 18.34
C ARG A 106 12.83 -11.52 19.84
N ARG A 107 11.84 -10.71 20.21
CA ARG A 107 11.48 -10.48 21.62
C ARG A 107 10.96 -11.75 22.28
N LEU A 108 10.10 -12.50 21.60
CA LEU A 108 9.61 -13.79 22.09
C LEU A 108 10.75 -14.80 22.28
N GLU A 109 11.67 -14.89 21.31
CA GLU A 109 12.84 -15.76 21.39
C GLU A 109 13.76 -15.37 22.57
N GLN A 110 13.94 -14.08 22.83
CA GLN A 110 14.68 -13.59 24.01
C GLN A 110 13.98 -13.95 25.32
N GLN A 111 12.65 -13.77 25.42
CA GLN A 111 11.90 -14.15 26.62
C GLN A 111 12.00 -15.65 26.89
N LEU A 112 11.96 -16.47 25.84
CA LEU A 112 12.12 -17.93 25.97
C LEU A 112 13.51 -18.32 26.46
N SER A 113 14.57 -17.63 26.05
CA SER A 113 15.93 -17.92 26.54
C SER A 113 16.12 -17.71 28.05
N HIS A 114 15.18 -16.99 28.70
CA HIS A 114 15.19 -16.73 30.13
C HIS A 114 14.04 -17.43 30.89
N PHE A 115 13.21 -18.20 30.20
CA PHE A 115 12.05 -18.86 30.80
C PHE A 115 12.44 -20.25 31.31
N GLU A 116 12.57 -20.40 32.63
CA GLU A 116 12.73 -21.72 33.26
C GLU A 116 11.35 -22.30 33.59
N VAL A 117 11.05 -23.49 33.05
CA VAL A 117 9.80 -24.20 33.37
C VAL A 117 9.98 -24.89 34.73
N PRO A 118 9.20 -24.53 35.77
CA PRO A 118 9.31 -25.18 37.06
C PRO A 118 8.91 -26.66 36.96
N ALA A 119 9.77 -27.54 37.45
CA ALA A 119 9.62 -29.00 37.32
C ALA A 119 8.35 -29.58 37.98
N ASN A 120 7.71 -28.82 38.88
CA ASN A 120 6.62 -29.29 39.72
C ASN A 120 5.35 -28.47 39.44
N GLY A 121 4.57 -28.85 38.43
CA GLY A 121 3.29 -28.21 38.20
C GLY A 121 2.60 -28.56 36.89
N ILE A 122 1.82 -29.64 36.94
CA ILE A 122 0.68 -29.97 36.06
C ILE A 122 1.02 -30.50 34.66
N GLU A 123 0.40 -31.63 34.38
CA GLU A 123 0.44 -32.45 33.17
C GLU A 123 0.27 -31.66 31.84
N ARG A 124 1.14 -31.98 30.87
CA ARG A 124 0.85 -32.10 29.44
C ARG A 124 -0.01 -31.01 28.78
N LEU A 125 0.37 -29.75 28.93
CA LEU A 125 0.49 -28.91 27.74
C LEU A 125 1.98 -28.89 27.44
N ASN A 126 2.38 -29.46 26.31
CA ASN A 126 3.77 -29.38 25.87
C ASN A 126 4.00 -27.96 25.38
N ILE A 127 3.93 -27.00 26.31
CA ILE A 127 3.96 -25.55 26.07
C ILE A 127 5.20 -25.23 25.26
N GLU A 128 6.33 -25.85 25.59
CA GLU A 128 7.57 -25.74 24.82
C GLU A 128 7.39 -26.19 23.36
N SER A 129 6.78 -27.36 23.11
CA SER A 129 6.49 -27.84 21.75
C SER A 129 5.47 -26.97 21.01
N ASP A 130 4.44 -26.48 21.68
CA ASP A 130 3.42 -25.61 21.09
C ASP A 130 3.99 -24.23 20.76
N PHE A 131 4.86 -23.69 21.62
CA PHE A 131 5.59 -22.46 21.36
C PHE A 131 6.60 -22.64 20.22
N PHE A 132 7.29 -23.78 20.17
CA PHE A 132 8.17 -24.12 19.05
C PHE A 132 7.41 -24.22 17.71
N ARG A 133 6.21 -24.79 17.72
CA ARG A 133 5.33 -24.82 16.55
C ARG A 133 4.88 -23.41 16.14
N LEU A 134 4.50 -22.58 17.10
CA LEU A 134 4.04 -21.21 16.85
C LEU A 134 5.15 -20.33 16.27
N THR A 135 6.35 -20.39 16.86
CA THR A 135 7.53 -19.68 16.33
C THR A 135 7.89 -20.15 14.91
N LYS A 136 7.78 -21.46 14.62
CA LYS A 136 7.99 -21.99 13.27
C LYS A 136 6.97 -21.46 12.26
N VAL A 137 5.69 -21.39 12.62
CA VAL A 137 4.63 -20.84 11.75
C VAL A 137 4.86 -19.35 11.49
N LEU A 138 5.24 -18.58 12.53
CA LEU A 138 5.55 -17.16 12.38
C LEU A 138 6.75 -16.92 11.47
N LYS A 139 7.81 -17.74 11.58
CA LYS A 139 8.97 -17.70 10.67
C LYS A 139 8.55 -17.94 9.22
N LEU A 140 7.76 -18.99 8.96
CA LEU A 140 7.25 -19.29 7.62
C LEU A 140 6.43 -18.14 7.04
N PHE A 141 5.60 -17.49 7.85
CA PHE A 141 4.82 -16.32 7.43
C PHE A 141 5.72 -15.14 7.06
N ILE A 142 6.71 -14.83 7.90
CA ILE A 142 7.71 -13.79 7.65
C ILE A 142 8.49 -14.07 6.35
N ASP A 143 8.98 -15.30 6.16
CA ASP A 143 9.72 -15.70 4.95
C ASP A 143 8.85 -15.59 3.70
N THR A 144 7.59 -15.97 3.80
CA THR A 144 6.62 -15.85 2.69
C THR A 144 6.41 -14.38 2.33
N ASN A 145 6.28 -13.49 3.32
CA ASN A 145 6.14 -12.07 3.08
C ASN A 145 7.42 -11.47 2.46
N TRP A 146 8.62 -11.85 2.93
CA TRP A 146 9.87 -11.42 2.30
C TRP A 146 10.01 -11.87 0.86
N ASN A 147 9.62 -13.12 0.56
CA ASN A 147 9.59 -13.61 -0.82
C ASN A 147 8.62 -12.82 -1.69
N PHE A 148 7.46 -12.42 -1.15
CA PHE A 148 6.51 -11.56 -1.84
C PHE A 148 7.08 -10.17 -2.09
N ILE A 149 7.68 -9.52 -1.07
CA ILE A 149 8.36 -8.22 -1.16
C ILE A 149 9.48 -8.27 -2.22
N LYS A 150 10.27 -9.35 -2.23
CA LYS A 150 11.35 -9.57 -3.22
C LYS A 150 10.80 -9.66 -4.64
N LYS A 151 9.74 -10.44 -4.86
CA LYS A 151 9.07 -10.54 -6.17
C LYS A 151 8.52 -9.19 -6.64
N ILE A 152 7.97 -8.37 -5.73
CA ILE A 152 7.56 -6.99 -6.07
C ILE A 152 8.77 -6.17 -6.51
N LYS A 153 9.87 -6.20 -5.74
CA LYS A 153 11.09 -5.45 -6.08
C LYS A 153 11.71 -5.88 -7.41
N GLU A 154 11.71 -7.17 -7.71
CA GLU A 154 12.20 -7.73 -8.98
C GLU A 154 11.31 -7.35 -10.17
N TYR A 155 9.99 -7.33 -9.98
CA TYR A 155 9.04 -7.04 -11.04
C TYR A 155 8.89 -5.54 -11.35
N TYR A 156 9.00 -4.67 -10.33
CA TYR A 156 8.79 -3.22 -10.48
C TYR A 156 10.05 -2.35 -10.30
N GLY A 157 11.19 -2.91 -9.90
CA GLY A 157 12.41 -2.17 -9.57
C GLY A 157 12.45 -1.65 -8.12
N SER A 158 13.64 -1.27 -7.63
CA SER A 158 13.81 -0.68 -6.30
C SER A 158 12.98 0.61 -6.16
N PRO A 159 12.28 0.83 -5.04
CA PRO A 159 11.72 2.14 -4.72
C PRO A 159 12.89 3.12 -4.71
N GLN A 160 13.00 3.97 -5.72
CA GLN A 160 13.90 5.10 -5.64
C GLN A 160 13.34 6.00 -4.54
N GLU A 161 14.21 6.49 -3.67
CA GLU A 161 13.93 7.54 -2.69
C GLU A 161 13.22 8.69 -3.42
N VAL A 162 11.92 8.84 -3.20
CA VAL A 162 11.11 9.99 -3.65
C VAL A 162 10.81 10.86 -2.45
#